data_AF-A0A970PLW1-F1
#
_entry.id   AF-A0A970PLW1-F1
#
_cell.length_a   1.000
_cell.length_b   1.000
_cell.length_c   1.000
_cell.angle_alpha   90.00
_cell.angle_beta   90.00
_cell.angle_gamma   90.00
#
_symmetry.space_group_name_H-M   'P 1'
#
loop_
_entity.id
_entity.type
_entity.pdbx_description
1 polymer ?
#
loop_
_entity_poly.entity_id
_entity_poly.type
_entity_poly.pdbx_seq_one_letter_code
_entity_poly.pdbx_strand_id
1 'polypeptide(L)'
;MKRTIFIVLLLVLGTSILAQTESPSTSVGGISAYSYDGARAGVEKLKMNVYILGQIYRPGLYVVPDDTNFITLLALAGGPKEDAKLTKIRIIRPKGEGNEPEILWVNLKKYMDTADESLLPVMMPGDTVILSGTIFYAFSKVVDFLSKVAIALSVYNIIVRL
;
A
#
# COMPACT_ATOMS: atom_id res chain seq x y z
N MET A 1 -26.72 11.09 -37.24
CA MET A 1 -26.31 11.55 -35.88
C MET A 1 -25.85 10.43 -34.93
N LYS A 2 -26.29 9.16 -35.07
CA LYS A 2 -25.85 8.07 -34.15
C LYS A 2 -24.41 7.57 -34.39
N ARG A 3 -23.88 7.69 -35.62
CA ARG A 3 -22.50 7.25 -35.97
C ARG A 3 -21.41 8.22 -35.49
N THR A 4 -21.71 9.52 -35.40
CA THR A 4 -20.75 10.55 -34.97
C THR A 4 -20.49 10.51 -33.47
N ILE A 5 -21.50 10.17 -32.66
CA ILE A 5 -21.35 10.00 -31.20
C ILE A 5 -20.47 8.81 -30.85
N PHE A 6 -20.58 7.70 -31.60
CA PHE A 6 -19.77 6.49 -31.36
C PHE A 6 -18.28 6.70 -31.68
N ILE A 7 -17.97 7.52 -32.69
CA ILE A 7 -16.59 7.89 -33.06
C ILE A 7 -15.97 8.83 -32.02
N VAL A 8 -16.74 9.77 -31.46
CA VAL A 8 -16.26 10.66 -30.39
C VAL A 8 -16.02 9.88 -29.09
N LEU A 9 -16.85 8.88 -28.78
CA LEU A 9 -16.67 8.00 -27.62
C LEU A 9 -15.39 7.15 -27.73
N LEU A 10 -15.06 6.67 -28.94
CA LEU A 10 -13.84 5.89 -29.21
C LEU A 10 -12.56 6.76 -29.16
N LEU A 11 -12.68 8.05 -29.47
CA LEU A 11 -11.56 8.98 -29.48
C LEU A 11 -11.16 9.46 -28.06
N VAL A 12 -12.09 9.47 -27.11
CA VAL A 12 -11.82 9.82 -25.70
C VAL A 12 -11.21 8.66 -24.90
N LEU A 13 -11.41 7.40 -25.30
CA LEU A 13 -10.77 6.24 -24.65
C LEU A 13 -9.27 6.09 -25.00
N GLY A 14 -8.77 6.79 -26.03
CA GLY A 14 -7.41 6.62 -26.54
C GLY A 14 -6.31 7.35 -25.77
N THR A 15 -6.62 8.36 -24.94
CA THR A 15 -5.59 9.24 -24.35
C THR A 15 -5.06 8.79 -22.99
N SER A 16 -5.54 7.66 -22.44
CA SER A 16 -5.15 7.19 -21.10
C SER A 16 -3.86 6.34 -21.07
N ILE A 17 -3.20 6.09 -22.22
CA ILE A 17 -2.17 5.03 -22.31
C ILE A 17 -0.72 5.56 -22.28
N LEU A 18 -0.46 6.88 -22.40
CA LEU A 18 0.91 7.40 -22.31
C LEU A 18 1.18 8.13 -21.00
N ALA A 19 1.51 7.37 -19.97
CA ALA A 19 2.36 7.84 -18.88
C ALA A 19 3.01 6.64 -18.17
N GLN A 20 3.84 5.88 -18.88
CA GLN A 20 4.85 5.07 -18.19
C GLN A 20 6.09 5.94 -18.05
N THR A 21 6.23 6.55 -16.88
CA THR A 21 7.54 7.01 -16.42
C THR A 21 8.33 5.76 -16.09
N GLU A 22 9.36 5.47 -16.88
CA GLU A 22 10.37 4.48 -16.52
C GLU A 22 11.08 4.96 -15.26
N SER A 23 10.79 4.30 -14.13
CA SER A 23 11.59 4.45 -12.92
C SER A 23 13.02 3.96 -13.22
N PRO A 24 14.06 4.67 -12.76
CA PRO A 24 15.44 4.24 -12.98
C PRO A 24 15.68 2.88 -12.32
N SER A 25 15.98 1.87 -13.14
CA SER A 25 16.38 0.53 -12.72
C SER A 25 17.76 0.60 -12.07
N THR A 26 17.79 0.77 -10.74
CA THR A 26 19.01 0.54 -9.98
C THR A 26 19.19 -0.97 -9.89
N SER A 27 20.21 -1.51 -10.54
CA SER A 27 20.61 -2.91 -10.46
C SER A 27 20.90 -3.28 -9.01
N VAL A 28 20.01 -4.05 -8.40
CA VAL A 28 20.14 -4.50 -7.02
C VAL A 28 21.05 -5.74 -6.99
N GLY A 29 22.36 -5.50 -6.99
CA GLY A 29 23.33 -6.48 -6.57
C GLY A 29 23.31 -6.59 -5.04
N GLY A 30 22.79 -7.71 -4.51
CA GLY A 30 22.83 -8.06 -3.08
C GLY A 30 22.29 -6.99 -2.13
N ILE A 31 20.97 -6.99 -1.87
CA ILE A 31 20.41 -6.18 -0.79
C ILE A 31 20.97 -6.70 0.53
N SER A 32 22.05 -6.08 1.01
CA SER A 32 22.33 -6.11 2.44
C SER A 32 21.11 -5.48 3.11
N ALA A 33 20.53 -6.19 4.09
CA ALA A 33 19.35 -5.71 4.80
C ALA A 33 19.64 -4.40 5.58
N TYR A 34 20.93 -4.08 5.73
CA TYR A 34 21.43 -2.86 6.33
C TYR A 34 22.06 -1.91 5.30
N SER A 35 21.92 -0.62 5.55
CA SER A 35 22.59 0.46 4.81
C SER A 35 23.25 1.43 5.81
N TYR A 36 24.38 2.02 5.43
CA TYR A 36 25.13 2.97 6.26
C TYR A 36 25.02 4.37 5.64
N ASP A 37 24.69 5.39 6.44
CA ASP A 37 24.66 6.79 6.00
C ASP A 37 25.75 7.58 6.73
N GLY A 38 26.74 8.06 5.98
CA GLY A 38 27.98 8.60 6.51
C GLY A 38 27.92 10.10 6.82
N ALA A 39 28.38 10.42 8.03
CA ALA A 39 29.03 11.68 8.46
C ALA A 39 28.20 12.96 8.67
N ARG A 40 28.17 13.40 9.94
CA ARG A 40 28.67 14.72 10.44
C ARG A 40 28.26 15.05 11.89
N ALA A 41 27.41 14.23 12.53
CA ALA A 41 26.87 14.50 13.88
C ALA A 41 27.21 13.42 14.94
N GLY A 42 28.28 12.65 14.76
CA GLY A 42 28.83 11.77 15.80
C GLY A 42 27.99 10.55 16.23
N VAL A 43 26.83 10.30 15.61
CA VAL A 43 26.03 9.09 15.84
C VAL A 43 25.80 8.41 14.50
N GLU A 44 26.67 7.45 14.18
CA GLU A 44 26.44 6.53 13.07
C GLU A 44 25.31 5.58 13.47
N LYS A 45 24.12 5.75 12.87
CA LYS A 45 23.04 4.78 13.02
C LYS A 45 23.03 3.85 11.83
N LEU A 46 23.04 2.54 12.11
CA LEU A 46 22.76 1.54 11.10
C LEU A 46 21.35 1.80 10.56
N LYS A 47 21.18 1.74 9.25
CA LYS A 47 19.85 1.74 8.64
C LYS A 47 19.49 0.32 8.26
N MET A 48 18.20 0.04 8.24
CA MET A 48 17.61 -1.19 7.77
C MET A 48 16.58 -0.94 6.67
N ASN A 49 16.45 -1.93 5.81
CA ASN A 49 15.45 -1.95 4.73
C ASN A 49 14.19 -2.64 5.22
N VAL A 50 13.04 -1.96 5.10
CA VAL A 50 11.73 -2.50 5.48
C VAL A 50 10.72 -2.21 4.38
N TYR A 51 9.89 -3.20 4.04
CA TYR A 51 8.85 -3.05 3.03
C TYR A 51 7.50 -2.80 3.68
N ILE A 52 6.72 -1.87 3.13
CA ILE A 52 5.37 -1.56 3.59
C ILE A 52 4.41 -1.62 2.42
N LEU A 53 3.43 -2.51 2.48
CA LEU A 53 2.54 -2.82 1.37
C LEU A 53 1.06 -2.79 1.80
N GLY A 54 0.18 -2.64 0.80
CA GLY A 54 -1.26 -2.73 0.97
C GLY A 54 -1.94 -1.39 1.26
N GLN A 55 -2.89 -1.39 2.20
CA GLN A 55 -3.82 -0.30 2.45
C GLN A 55 -3.22 0.84 3.28
N ILE A 56 -2.15 1.44 2.73
CA ILE A 56 -1.37 2.55 3.27
C ILE A 56 -1.30 3.68 2.23
N TYR A 57 -1.10 4.92 2.68
CA TYR A 57 -1.02 6.07 1.79
C TYR A 57 0.19 6.02 0.85
N ARG A 58 1.37 5.66 1.37
CA ARG A 58 2.61 5.57 0.58
C ARG A 58 3.25 4.18 0.72
N PRO A 59 2.77 3.16 0.00
CA PRO A 59 3.41 1.83 0.03
C PRO A 59 4.78 1.87 -0.69
N GLY A 60 5.75 1.09 -0.22
CA GLY A 60 7.09 1.04 -0.80
C GLY A 60 8.17 0.47 0.11
N LEU A 61 9.41 0.58 -0.34
CA LEU A 61 10.62 0.29 0.43
C LEU A 61 11.02 1.52 1.27
N TYR A 62 11.29 1.29 2.55
CA TYR A 62 11.74 2.30 3.50
C TYR A 62 13.13 1.93 4.02
N VAL A 63 14.06 2.89 3.95
CA VAL A 63 15.41 2.78 4.52
C VAL A 63 15.45 3.66 5.75
N VAL A 64 15.34 3.05 6.92
CA VAL A 64 15.15 3.73 8.21
C VAL A 64 16.23 3.32 9.20
N PRO A 65 16.57 4.12 10.22
CA PRO A 65 17.42 3.67 11.31
C PRO A 65 16.96 2.32 11.89
N ASP A 66 17.88 1.46 12.28
CA ASP A 66 17.62 0.14 12.85
C ASP A 66 16.82 0.17 14.16
N ASP A 67 16.85 1.30 14.87
CA ASP A 67 16.04 1.58 16.06
C ASP A 67 14.63 2.13 15.77
N THR A 68 14.21 2.14 14.49
CA THR A 68 12.89 2.67 14.11
C THR A 68 11.75 1.76 14.58
N ASN A 69 10.85 2.32 15.39
CA ASN A 69 9.63 1.65 15.84
C ASN A 69 8.60 1.48 14.69
N PHE A 70 7.81 0.41 14.75
CA PHE A 70 6.67 0.15 13.86
C PHE A 70 5.72 1.34 13.69
N ILE A 71 5.41 2.08 14.76
CA ILE A 71 4.51 3.26 14.67
C ILE A 71 5.15 4.38 13.86
N THR A 72 6.42 4.69 14.14
CA THR A 72 7.18 5.69 13.39
C THR A 72 7.28 5.29 11.91
N LEU A 73 7.53 4.01 11.64
CA LEU A 73 7.56 3.48 10.29
C LEU A 73 6.23 3.67 9.55
N LEU A 74 5.10 3.37 10.21
CA LEU A 74 3.77 3.62 9.65
C LEU A 74 3.51 5.12 9.41
N ALA A 75 3.94 5.99 10.32
CA ALA A 75 3.80 7.43 10.18
C ALA A 75 4.61 7.96 8.98
N LEU A 76 5.84 7.48 8.78
CA LEU A 76 6.66 7.77 7.60
C LEU A 76 5.97 7.33 6.30
N ALA A 77 5.20 6.24 6.35
CA ALA A 77 4.39 5.77 5.24
C ALA A 77 3.10 6.57 4.99
N GLY A 78 2.87 7.64 5.75
CA GLY A 78 1.67 8.46 5.71
C GLY A 78 0.48 7.87 6.48
N GLY A 79 0.69 6.79 7.24
CA GLY A 79 -0.34 6.12 8.02
C GLY A 79 -1.19 5.12 7.21
N PRO A 80 -2.03 4.34 7.92
CA PRO A 80 -3.02 3.48 7.28
C PRO A 80 -4.10 4.32 6.61
N LYS A 81 -4.65 3.83 5.48
CA LYS A 81 -5.85 4.41 4.88
C LYS A 81 -7.09 4.10 5.72
N GLU A 82 -8.17 4.84 5.49
CA GLU A 82 -9.43 4.73 6.26
C GLU A 82 -10.03 3.31 6.25
N ASP A 83 -9.84 2.55 5.18
CA ASP A 83 -10.36 1.21 4.96
C ASP A 83 -9.38 0.09 5.34
N ALA A 84 -8.23 0.44 5.93
CA ALA A 84 -7.21 -0.52 6.36
C ALA A 84 -7.66 -1.34 7.57
N LYS A 85 -7.40 -2.64 7.53
CA LYS A 85 -7.72 -3.55 8.65
C LYS A 85 -6.65 -3.48 9.75
N LEU A 86 -6.85 -2.59 10.72
CA LEU A 86 -5.89 -2.35 11.82
C LEU A 86 -5.82 -3.48 12.86
N THR A 87 -6.80 -4.39 12.88
CA THR A 87 -6.87 -5.48 13.86
C THR A 87 -5.96 -6.66 13.52
N LYS A 88 -5.54 -6.78 12.26
CA LYS A 88 -4.81 -7.94 11.75
C LYS A 88 -3.81 -7.51 10.67
N ILE A 89 -2.78 -6.80 11.12
CA ILE A 89 -1.63 -6.43 10.27
C ILE A 89 -0.66 -7.60 10.28
N ARG A 90 -0.15 -7.98 9.11
CA ARG A 90 0.80 -9.07 8.94
C ARG A 90 2.21 -8.49 8.79
N ILE A 91 3.17 -8.99 9.54
CA ILE A 91 4.60 -8.76 9.29
C ILE A 91 5.21 -10.09 8.90
N ILE A 92 5.88 -10.11 7.74
CA ILE A 92 6.62 -11.26 7.23
C ILE A 92 8.09 -10.99 7.47
N ARG A 93 8.73 -11.84 8.26
CA ARG A 93 10.13 -11.75 8.63
C ARG A 93 10.92 -12.85 7.94
N PRO A 94 11.89 -12.53 7.07
CA PRO A 94 12.72 -13.55 6.42
C PRO A 94 13.62 -14.25 7.45
N LYS A 95 13.69 -15.58 7.39
CA LYS A 95 14.58 -16.39 8.26
C LYS A 95 15.72 -17.02 7.46
N GLY A 96 16.58 -16.22 6.86
CA GLY A 96 17.74 -16.74 6.11
C GLY A 96 17.37 -17.71 4.98
N GLU A 97 18.38 -18.26 4.31
CA GLU A 97 18.17 -19.15 3.16
C GLU A 97 17.71 -20.54 3.63
N GLY A 98 16.58 -21.02 3.10
CA GLY A 98 16.06 -22.36 3.36
C GLY A 98 15.08 -22.51 4.53
N ASN A 99 14.84 -21.47 5.34
CA ASN A 99 13.78 -21.52 6.35
C ASN A 99 12.52 -20.78 5.91
N GLU A 100 11.38 -21.24 6.42
CA GLU A 100 10.11 -20.52 6.22
C GLU A 100 10.15 -19.15 6.92
N PRO A 101 9.58 -18.11 6.29
CA PRO A 101 9.50 -16.80 6.91
C PRO A 101 8.59 -16.85 8.14
N GLU A 102 8.98 -16.12 9.18
CA GLU A 102 8.16 -15.96 10.37
C GLU A 102 7.05 -14.95 10.12
N ILE A 103 5.84 -15.28 10.55
CA ILE A 103 4.67 -14.41 10.40
C ILE A 103 4.25 -13.89 11.77
N LEU A 104 4.37 -12.58 11.95
CA LEU A 104 3.92 -11.87 13.15
C LEU A 104 2.59 -11.17 12.84
N TRP A 105 1.66 -11.21 13.79
CA TRP A 105 0.37 -10.54 13.69
C TRP A 105 0.30 -9.40 14.69
N VAL A 106 -0.01 -8.20 14.19
CA VAL A 106 -0.12 -6.98 14.99
C VAL A 106 -1.55 -6.50 15.02
N ASN A 107 -2.03 -6.20 16.22
CA ASN A 107 -3.32 -5.56 16.44
C ASN A 107 -3.09 -4.09 16.82
N LEU A 108 -2.93 -3.26 15.79
CA LEU A 108 -2.70 -1.84 15.96
C LEU A 108 -3.89 -1.14 16.60
N LYS A 109 -5.12 -1.60 16.34
CA LYS A 109 -6.32 -1.04 16.98
C LYS A 109 -6.23 -1.16 18.50
N LYS A 110 -5.85 -2.34 19.01
CA LYS A 110 -5.71 -2.56 20.45
C LYS A 110 -4.65 -1.64 21.04
N TYR A 111 -3.51 -1.47 20.36
CA TYR A 111 -2.48 -0.51 20.78
C TYR A 111 -3.03 0.93 20.84
N MET A 112 -3.79 1.38 19.85
CA MET A 112 -4.39 2.72 19.87
C MET A 112 -5.38 2.91 21.03
N ASP A 113 -6.06 1.85 21.43
CA ASP A 113 -7.03 1.86 22.53
C ASP A 113 -6.34 1.78 23.92
N THR A 114 -5.21 1.07 24.04
CA THR A 114 -4.57 0.78 25.35
C THR A 114 -3.21 1.44 25.58
N ALA A 115 -2.59 2.00 24.54
CA ALA A 115 -1.21 2.50 24.53
C ALA A 115 -0.16 1.48 25.02
N ASP A 116 -0.45 0.19 24.92
CA ASP A 116 0.41 -0.88 25.43
C ASP A 116 1.50 -1.22 24.39
N GLU A 117 2.72 -0.76 24.64
CA GLU A 117 3.87 -0.97 23.75
C GLU A 117 4.23 -2.44 23.55
N SER A 118 3.84 -3.35 24.46
CA SER A 118 4.10 -4.78 24.30
C SER A 118 3.35 -5.40 23.12
N LEU A 119 2.32 -4.71 22.60
CA LEU A 119 1.57 -5.11 21.41
C LEU A 119 2.28 -4.77 20.10
N LEU A 120 3.36 -3.99 20.16
CA LEU A 120 4.12 -3.55 19.01
C LEU A 120 5.37 -4.41 18.83
N PRO A 121 5.61 -4.97 17.64
CA PRO A 121 6.81 -5.75 17.39
C PRO A 121 8.01 -4.81 17.21
N VAL A 122 9.17 -5.30 17.64
CA VAL A 122 10.45 -4.72 17.25
C VAL A 122 10.68 -5.02 15.77
N MET A 123 10.95 -3.98 15.00
CA MET A 123 11.19 -4.06 13.56
C MET A 123 12.58 -4.64 13.30
N MET A 124 12.67 -5.53 12.31
CA MET A 124 13.93 -6.13 11.89
C MET A 124 14.21 -5.85 10.40
N PRO A 125 15.48 -5.86 10.01
CA PRO A 125 15.86 -5.73 8.60
C PRO A 125 15.22 -6.82 7.73
N GLY A 126 14.69 -6.40 6.59
CA GLY A 126 13.99 -7.28 5.65
C GLY A 126 12.53 -7.55 6.02
N ASP A 127 12.03 -7.05 7.14
CA ASP A 127 10.62 -7.18 7.49
C ASP A 127 9.72 -6.60 6.38
N THR A 128 8.64 -7.30 6.09
CA THR A 128 7.60 -6.86 5.15
C THR A 128 6.28 -6.72 5.88
N VAL A 129 5.84 -5.48 6.05
CA VAL A 129 4.59 -5.09 6.68
C VAL A 129 3.47 -5.05 5.62
N ILE A 130 2.40 -5.80 5.84
CA ILE A 130 1.27 -5.88 4.92
C ILE A 130 -0.03 -5.51 5.66
N LEU A 131 -0.66 -4.43 5.20
CA LEU A 131 -1.98 -4.01 5.65
C LEU A 131 -3.03 -4.41 4.63
N SER A 132 -3.92 -5.33 4.98
CA SER A 132 -5.03 -5.70 4.12
C SER A 132 -6.16 -4.68 4.23
N GLY A 133 -6.88 -4.44 3.13
CA GLY A 133 -8.14 -3.70 3.15
C GLY A 133 -9.27 -4.50 3.81
N THR A 134 -10.34 -3.81 4.18
CA THR A 134 -11.54 -4.42 4.77
C THR A 134 -12.42 -5.06 3.69
N ILE A 135 -13.12 -6.17 4.01
CA ILE A 135 -14.08 -6.82 3.08
C ILE A 135 -15.15 -5.84 2.59
N PHE A 136 -15.55 -4.89 3.45
CA PHE A 136 -16.54 -3.86 3.16
C PHE A 136 -16.08 -2.92 2.02
N TYR A 137 -14.78 -2.66 1.91
CA TYR A 137 -14.23 -1.90 0.79
C TYR A 137 -14.42 -2.64 -0.53
N ALA A 138 -14.16 -3.96 -0.57
CA ALA A 138 -14.38 -4.76 -1.76
C ALA A 138 -15.87 -4.74 -2.19
N PHE A 139 -16.79 -4.82 -1.23
CA PHE A 139 -18.23 -4.70 -1.52
C PHE A 139 -18.62 -3.31 -2.04
N SER A 140 -18.05 -2.25 -1.46
CA SER A 140 -18.30 -0.88 -1.92
C SER A 140 -17.93 -0.69 -3.39
N LYS A 141 -16.84 -1.31 -3.87
CA LYS A 141 -16.44 -1.27 -5.29
C LYS A 141 -17.45 -1.92 -6.22
N VAL A 142 -18.10 -3.01 -5.78
CA VAL A 142 -19.15 -3.69 -6.56
C VAL A 142 -20.40 -2.82 -6.63
N VAL A 143 -20.83 -2.26 -5.50
CA VAL A 143 -22.00 -1.35 -5.47
C VAL A 143 -21.77 -0.15 -6.37
N ASP A 144 -20.58 0.45 -6.31
CA ASP A 144 -20.23 1.63 -7.11
C ASP A 144 -20.29 1.33 -8.63
N PHE A 145 -19.87 0.13 -9.04
CA PHE A 145 -20.01 -0.33 -10.42
C PHE A 145 -21.48 -0.52 -10.81
N LEU A 146 -22.28 -1.17 -9.95
CA LEU A 146 -23.70 -1.39 -10.19
C LEU A 146 -24.47 -0.06 -10.30
N SER A 147 -24.17 0.90 -9.43
CA SER A 147 -24.74 2.24 -9.48
C SER A 147 -24.46 2.91 -10.82
N LYS A 148 -23.23 2.82 -11.34
CA LYS A 148 -22.87 3.36 -12.67
C LYS A 148 -23.65 2.70 -13.80
N VAL A 149 -23.82 1.38 -13.75
CA VAL A 149 -24.65 0.64 -14.72
C VAL A 149 -26.11 1.07 -14.65
N ALA A 150 -26.67 1.18 -13.44
CA ALA A 150 -28.06 1.59 -13.23
C ALA A 150 -28.31 3.01 -13.75
N ILE A 151 -27.38 3.94 -13.51
CA ILE A 151 -27.47 5.31 -14.04
C ILE A 151 -27.44 5.28 -15.56
N ALA A 152 -26.54 4.52 -16.19
CA ALA A 152 -26.46 4.41 -17.65
C ALA A 152 -27.76 3.83 -18.25
N LEU A 153 -28.33 2.80 -17.63
CA LEU A 153 -29.61 2.20 -18.03
C LEU A 153 -30.78 3.17 -17.86
N SER A 154 -30.79 3.96 -16.79
CA SER A 154 -31.79 4.99 -16.54
C SER A 154 -31.77 6.05 -17.66
N VAL A 155 -30.58 6.56 -17.99
CA VAL A 155 -30.39 7.53 -19.09
C VAL A 155 -30.81 6.92 -20.43
N TYR A 156 -30.45 5.66 -20.70
CA TYR A 156 -30.86 4.96 -21.91
C TYR A 156 -32.38 4.86 -22.04
N ASN A 157 -33.06 4.46 -20.96
CA ASN A 157 -34.51 4.32 -20.95
C ASN A 157 -35.21 5.67 -21.20
N ILE A 158 -34.70 6.76 -20.62
CA ILE A 158 -35.20 8.11 -20.88
C ILE A 158 -35.07 8.48 -22.36
N ILE A 159 -33.93 8.22 -23.00
CA ILE A 159 -33.71 8.56 -24.41
C ILE A 159 -34.56 7.71 -25.36
N VAL A 160 -34.78 6.43 -25.05
CA VAL A 160 -35.51 5.51 -25.94
C VAL A 160 -37.02 5.63 -25.81
N ARG A 161 -37.54 6.04 -24.65
CA ARG A 161 -38.98 6.28 -24.44
C ARG A 161 -39.46 7.71 -24.76
N LEU A 162 -38.57 8.59 -25.21
CA LEU A 162 -38.87 9.92 -25.76
C LEU A 162 -39.04 9.82 -27.28
#